data_AF-A0A0A3JTF4-F1
#
_entry.id   AF-A0A0A3JTF4-F1
#
_cell.length_a   1.000
_cell.length_b   1.000
_cell.length_c   1.000
_cell.angle_alpha   90.00
_cell.angle_beta   90.00
_cell.angle_gamma   90.00
#
_symmetry.space_group_name_H-M   'P 1'
#
loop_
_entity.id
_entity.type
_entity.pdbx_description
1 polymer ?
#
loop_
_entity_poly.entity_id
_entity_poly.type
_entity_poly.pdbx_seq_one_letter_code
_entity_poly.pdbx_strand_id
1 'polypeptide(L)' 'MKFNDFCETLFNLLEREPVPVSNSMNLRDELDVDSLQMVNLATSIADHYEIPFRLFIENADKIGTVGGLYEIVLEGASM' A
#
# COMPACT_ATOMS: atom_id res chain seq x y z
N MET A 1 -11.33 -2.78 7.81
CA MET A 1 -10.79 -3.45 6.60
C MET A 1 -9.98 -4.66 7.03
N LYS A 2 -10.00 -5.79 6.31
CA LYS A 2 -9.07 -6.90 6.57
C LYS A 2 -7.83 -6.78 5.66
N PHE A 3 -6.72 -7.38 6.08
CA PHE A 3 -5.48 -7.38 5.29
C PHE A 3 -5.68 -7.97 3.88
N ASN A 4 -6.42 -9.07 3.76
CA ASN A 4 -6.67 -9.70 2.47
C ASN A 4 -7.44 -8.77 1.50
N ASP A 5 -8.43 -8.03 1.99
CA ASP A 5 -9.18 -7.06 1.18
C ASP A 5 -8.24 -5.95 0.67
N PHE A 6 -7.31 -5.51 1.52
CA PHE A 6 -6.28 -4.53 1.12
C PHE A 6 -5.32 -5.10 0.07
N CYS A 7 -4.88 -6.35 0.21
CA CYS A 7 -4.00 -6.99 -0.76
C CYS A 7 -4.68 -7.09 -2.14
N GLU A 8 -5.97 -7.43 -2.19
CA GLU A 8 -6.72 -7.44 -3.45
C GLU A 8 -6.72 -6.06 -4.11
N THR A 9 -7.01 -4.99 -3.35
CA THR A 9 -6.92 -3.62 -3.86
C THR A 9 -5.50 -3.28 -4.33
N LEU A 10 -4.47 -3.61 -3.56
CA LEU A 10 -3.08 -3.34 -3.90
C LEU A 10 -2.70 -3.97 -5.25
N PHE A 11 -3.05 -5.24 -5.48
CA PHE A 11 -2.78 -5.91 -6.75
C PHE A 11 -3.61 -5.37 -7.92
N ASN A 12 -4.86 -4.99 -7.68
CA ASN A 12 -5.69 -4.32 -8.68
C ASN A 12 -5.08 -2.97 -9.10
N LEU A 13 -4.59 -2.17 -8.15
CA LEU A 13 -3.95 -0.89 -8.43
C LEU A 13 -2.59 -1.02 -9.11
N LEU A 14 -1.89 -2.14 -8.87
CA LEU A 14 -0.66 -2.48 -9.57
C LEU A 14 -0.91 -3.08 -10.96
N GLU A 15 -2.17 -3.35 -11.33
CA GLU A 15 -2.57 -4.04 -12.56
C GLU A 15 -1.88 -5.41 -12.71
N ARG A 16 -1.78 -6.16 -11.60
CA ARG A 16 -1.07 -7.45 -11.53
C ARG A 16 -1.93 -8.56 -10.96
N GLU A 17 -1.59 -9.79 -11.34
CA GLU A 17 -2.21 -10.96 -10.74
C GLU A 17 -1.89 -11.04 -9.24
N PRO A 18 -2.88 -11.33 -8.37
CA PRO A 18 -2.64 -11.49 -6.95
C PRO A 18 -1.68 -12.64 -6.67
N VAL A 19 -0.67 -12.38 -5.86
CA VAL A 19 0.21 -13.41 -5.30
C VAL A 19 0.04 -13.49 -3.79
N PRO A 20 0.37 -14.63 -3.15
CA PRO A 20 0.41 -14.72 -1.70
C PRO A 20 1.41 -13.69 -1.14
N VAL A 21 0.92 -12.75 -0.33
CA VAL A 21 1.73 -11.71 0.30
C VAL A 21 1.61 -11.77 1.82
N SER A 22 2.68 -11.40 2.50
CA SER A 22 2.70 -11.17 3.95
C SER A 22 2.85 -9.68 4.26
N ASN A 23 2.58 -9.30 5.50
CA ASN A 23 2.75 -7.93 5.98
C ASN A 23 4.22 -7.45 5.92
N SER A 24 5.19 -8.34 6.14
CA SER A 24 6.61 -8.01 6.11
C SER A 24 7.20 -7.92 4.71
N MET A 25 6.42 -8.26 3.68
CA MET A 25 6.92 -8.37 2.32
C MET A 25 7.33 -6.99 1.79
N ASN A 26 8.57 -6.89 1.29
CA ASN A 26 9.12 -5.67 0.73
C ASN A 26 8.58 -5.44 -0.69
N LEU A 27 8.00 -4.27 -0.93
CA LEU A 27 7.41 -3.94 -2.24
C LEU A 27 8.46 -3.97 -3.35
N ARG A 28 9.66 -3.45 -3.08
CA ARG A 28 10.73 -3.37 -4.07
C ARG A 28 11.41 -4.72 -4.29
N ASP A 29 11.86 -5.35 -3.21
CA ASP A 29 12.76 -6.50 -3.32
C ASP A 29 12.00 -7.80 -3.63
N GLU A 30 10.74 -7.93 -3.19
CA GLU A 30 9.96 -9.17 -3.33
C GLU A 30 8.82 -9.03 -4.35
N LEU A 31 8.29 -7.83 -4.53
CA LEU A 31 7.23 -7.56 -5.51
C LEU A 31 7.72 -6.78 -6.73
N ASP A 32 9.01 -6.46 -6.84
CA ASP A 32 9.60 -5.73 -7.99
C ASP A 32 8.88 -4.42 -8.30
N VAL A 33 8.43 -3.71 -7.24
CA VAL A 33 7.81 -2.39 -7.34
C VAL A 33 8.91 -1.34 -7.33
N ASP A 34 9.09 -0.66 -8.47
CA ASP A 34 10.08 0.40 -8.58
C ASP A 34 9.65 1.70 -7.85
N SER A 35 10.57 2.67 -7.77
CA SER A 35 10.34 3.94 -7.07
C SER A 35 9.15 4.74 -7.61
N LEU A 36 8.92 4.71 -8.94
CA LEU A 36 7.83 5.42 -9.58
C LEU A 36 6.50 4.69 -9.33
N GLN A 37 6.51 3.37 -9.45
CA GLN A 37 5.36 2.52 -9.13
C GLN A 37 4.96 2.67 -7.66
N MET A 38 5.91 2.78 -6.73
CA MET A 38 5.62 2.97 -5.31
C MET A 38 4.93 4.32 -5.04
N VAL A 39 5.36 5.40 -5.71
CA VAL A 39 4.69 6.71 -5.63
C VAL A 39 3.28 6.66 -6.22
N ASN A 40 3.13 6.03 -7.39
CA ASN A 40 1.84 5.87 -8.04
C ASN A 40 0.89 5.02 -7.20
N LEU A 41 1.40 3.94 -6.60
CA LEU A 41 0.66 3.06 -5.70
C LEU A 41 0.20 3.82 -4.45
N ALA A 42 1.09 4.54 -3.76
CA ALA A 42 0.72 5.34 -2.59
C ALA A 42 -0.35 6.39 -2.93
N THR A 43 -0.23 7.05 -4.08
CA THR A 43 -1.22 8.03 -4.57
C THR A 43 -2.57 7.36 -4.86
N SER A 44 -2.54 6.21 -5.53
CA SER A 44 -3.76 5.48 -5.91
C SER A 44 -4.46 4.87 -4.70
N ILE A 45 -3.71 4.38 -3.71
CA ILE A 45 -4.27 3.90 -2.44
C ILE A 45 -4.91 5.07 -1.68
N ALA A 46 -4.24 6.24 -1.64
CA ALA A 46 -4.78 7.41 -0.99
C ALA A 46 -6.13 7.85 -1.58
N ASP A 47 -6.22 7.88 -2.91
CA ASP A 47 -7.46 8.19 -3.64
C ASP A 47 -8.53 7.11 -3.42
N HIS A 48 -8.16 5.82 -3.55
CA HIS A 48 -9.09 4.70 -3.42
C HIS A 48 -9.76 4.60 -2.03
N TYR A 49 -9.01 4.89 -0.96
CA TYR A 49 -9.53 4.85 0.41
C TYR A 49 -9.96 6.22 0.93
N GLU A 50 -9.97 7.26 0.09
CA GLU A 50 -10.30 8.64 0.46
C GLU A 50 -9.50 9.17 1.66
N ILE A 51 -8.23 8.75 1.78
CA ILE A 51 -7.34 9.13 2.89
C ILE A 51 -6.35 10.23 2.46
N PRO A 52 -6.01 11.19 3.33
CA PRO A 52 -5.08 12.25 2.98
C PRO A 52 -3.69 11.70 2.61
N PHE A 53 -3.19 12.04 1.41
CA PHE A 53 -1.85 11.63 0.96
C PHE A 53 -0.73 12.06 1.93
N ARG A 54 -0.96 13.13 2.71
CA ARG A 54 -0.07 13.57 3.79
C ARG A 54 0.28 12.45 4.77
N LEU A 55 -0.63 11.52 5.06
CA LEU A 55 -0.36 10.38 5.97
C LEU A 55 0.73 9.45 5.42
N PHE A 56 0.82 9.28 4.11
CA PHE A 56 1.87 8.49 3.47
C PHE A 56 3.23 9.18 3.55
N ILE A 57 3.24 10.52 3.48
CA ILE A 57 4.46 11.32 3.64
C ILE A 57 4.95 11.26 5.09
N GLU A 58 4.04 11.37 6.05
CA GLU A 58 4.37 11.32 7.49
C GLU A 58 4.84 9.93 7.94
N ASN A 59 4.38 8.88 7.26
CA ASN A 59 4.77 7.49 7.51
C ASN A 59 5.65 6.91 6.39
N ALA A 60 6.52 7.74 5.77
CA ALA A 60 7.35 7.33 4.64
C ALA A 60 8.31 6.17 4.96
N ASP A 61 8.60 5.89 6.23
CA ASP A 61 9.37 4.73 6.68
C ASP A 61 8.59 3.42 6.55
N LYS A 62 7.26 3.47 6.60
CA LYS A 62 6.38 2.29 6.52
C LYS A 62 6.04 1.88 5.08
N ILE A 63 6.13 2.80 4.11
CA ILE A 63 5.66 2.55 2.73
C ILE A 63 6.43 1.46 2.00
N GLY A 64 7.60 1.03 2.48
CA GLY A 64 8.43 0.01 1.83
C GLY A 64 7.88 -1.42 1.92
N THR A 65 6.85 -1.66 2.72
CA THR A 65 6.26 -2.98 2.92
C THR A 65 4.75 -2.97 2.69
N VAL A 66 4.19 -4.12 2.30
CA VAL A 66 2.73 -4.29 2.14
C VAL A 66 2.01 -4.00 3.47
N GLY A 67 2.55 -4.47 4.59
CA GLY A 67 2.00 -4.25 5.92
C GLY A 67 2.04 -2.78 6.34
N GLY A 68 3.14 -2.08 6.04
CA GLY A 68 3.23 -0.67 6.37
C GLY A 68 2.26 0.21 5.56
N LEU A 69 2.02 -0.10 4.29
CA LEU A 69 0.93 0.56 3.53
C LEU A 69 -0.45 0.26 4.15
N TYR A 70 -0.70 -0.99 4.54
CA TYR A 70 -1.95 -1.39 5.19
C TYR A 70 -2.18 -0.64 6.52
N GLU A 71 -1.13 -0.48 7.34
CA GLU A 71 -1.19 0.28 8.59
C GLU A 71 -1.55 1.74 8.35
N ILE A 72 -0.96 2.40 7.34
CA ILE A 72 -1.30 3.78 6.99
C ILE A 72 -2.78 3.90 6.63
N VAL A 73 -3.32 2.94 5.85
CA VAL A 73 -4.75 2.96 5.49
C VAL A 73 -5.63 2.75 6.72
N LEU A 74 -5.27 1.83 7.63
CA LEU A 74 -6.04 1.61 8.86
C LEU A 74 -6.06 2.85 9.76
N GLU A 75 -4.90 3.51 9.91
CA GLU A 75 -4.79 4.77 10.66
C GLU A 75 -5.67 5.85 10.03
N GLY A 76 -5.57 6.05 8.71
CA GLY A 76 -6.35 7.06 7.99
C GLY A 76 -7.86 6.81 7.98
N ALA A 77 -8.30 5.55 7.91
CA ALA A 77 -9.72 5.18 7.94
C ALA A 77 -10.34 5.27 9.35
N SER A 78 -9.53 5.47 10.39
CA SER A 78 -9.99 5.60 11.79
C SER A 78 -10.15 7.05 12.24
N MET A 79 -9.83 8.02 11.37
CA MET A 79 -9.94 9.47 11.60
C MET A 79 -11.31 10.00 11.16
#